data_AF-F7XZT5-F1
#
_entry.id   AF-F7XZT5-F1
#
_cell.length_a   1.000
_cell.length_b   1.000
_cell.length_c   1.000
_cell.angle_alpha   90.00
_cell.angle_beta   90.00
_cell.angle_gamma   90.00
#
_symmetry.space_group_name_H-M   'P 1'
#
loop_
_entity.id
_entity.type
_entity.pdbx_description
1 polymer ?
#
loop_
_entity_poly.entity_id
_entity_poly.type
_entity_poly.pdbx_seq_one_letter_code
_entity_poly.pdbx_strand_id
1 'polypeptide(L)'
;MSTRSDKRKPVTLDEIEAGLDLVARRMEKLGSRADLYLPIWRALERERDKRVEKHVILAAAQARLARSPSTQSTGRTAAQSS
;
A
#
# COMPACT_ATOMS: atom_id res chain seq x y z
N MET A 1 1.86 33.01 12.42
CA MET A 1 1.47 31.59 12.56
C MET A 1 1.26 31.04 11.16
N SER A 2 2.27 30.37 10.57
CA SER A 2 2.17 29.88 9.18
C SER A 2 1.88 28.39 9.18
N THR A 3 0.64 28.01 8.89
CA THR A 3 0.22 26.64 8.61
C THR A 3 0.74 26.23 7.23
N ARG A 4 2.03 25.92 7.12
CA ARG A 4 2.51 25.18 5.94
C ARG A 4 2.02 23.75 6.05
N SER A 5 0.86 23.50 5.46
CA SER A 5 0.53 22.17 4.91
C SER A 5 1.53 21.90 3.79
N ASP A 6 2.78 21.59 4.15
CA ASP A 6 3.67 20.90 3.24
C ASP A 6 2.97 19.58 2.95
N LYS A 7 2.41 19.47 1.74
CA LYS A 7 1.89 18.21 1.18
C LYS A 7 3.08 17.28 1.04
N ARG A 8 3.54 16.71 2.15
CA ARG A 8 4.61 15.71 2.16
C ARG A 8 4.14 14.61 1.23
N LYS A 9 4.96 14.31 0.22
CA LYS A 9 4.69 13.22 -0.70
C LYS A 9 4.39 11.96 0.13
N PRO A 10 3.37 11.18 -0.22
CA PRO A 10 3.13 9.91 0.42
C PRO A 10 4.39 9.05 0.31
N VAL A 11 4.93 8.60 1.44
CA VAL A 11 6.08 7.71 1.45
C VAL A 11 5.72 6.42 0.71
N THR A 12 6.56 5.95 -0.20
CA THR A 12 6.34 4.72 -0.99
C THR A 12 6.73 3.46 -0.21
N LEU A 13 6.34 2.29 -0.70
CA LEU A 13 6.78 1.02 -0.11
C LEU A 13 8.31 0.87 -0.21
N ASP A 14 8.88 1.18 -1.37
CA ASP A 14 10.33 1.11 -1.61
C ASP A 14 11.12 2.04 -0.68
N GLU A 15 10.60 3.23 -0.40
CA GLU A 15 11.22 4.15 0.56
C GLU A 15 11.20 3.60 2.00
N ILE A 16 10.16 2.83 2.37
CA ILE A 16 10.09 2.17 3.68
C ILE A 16 11.08 1.02 3.75
N GLU A 17 11.19 0.19 2.71
CA GLU A 17 12.15 -0.90 2.64
C GLU A 17 13.60 -0.37 2.70
N ALA A 18 13.91 0.69 1.94
CA ALA A 18 15.21 1.35 2.00
C ALA A 18 15.51 1.91 3.41
N GLY A 19 14.47 2.38 4.12
CA GLY A 19 14.54 2.78 5.52
C GLY A 19 14.85 1.62 6.46
N LEU A 20 14.20 0.46 6.28
CA LEU A 20 14.47 -0.76 7.05
C LEU A 20 15.91 -1.22 6.83
N ASP A 21 16.38 -1.28 5.58
CA ASP A 21 17.76 -1.61 5.25
C ASP A 21 18.77 -0.68 5.92
N LEU A 22 18.47 0.62 5.94
CA LEU A 22 19.30 1.60 6.63
C LEU A 22 19.35 1.32 8.13
N VAL A 23 18.20 1.06 8.77
CA VAL A 23 18.13 0.76 10.20
C VAL A 23 18.88 -0.55 10.52
N ALA A 24 18.72 -1.60 9.71
CA ALA A 24 19.44 -2.85 9.86
C ALA A 24 20.97 -2.63 9.85
N ARG A 25 21.49 -1.88 8.87
CA ARG A 25 22.91 -1.52 8.81
C ARG A 25 23.38 -0.71 10.03
N ARG A 26 22.50 0.08 10.67
CA ARG A 26 22.83 0.80 11.91
C ARG A 26 22.83 -0.12 13.12
N MET A 27 21.86 -1.02 13.22
CA MET A 27 21.77 -2.03 14.28
C MET A 27 23.00 -2.95 14.26
N GLU A 28 23.39 -3.45 13.08
CA GLU A 28 24.60 -4.25 12.91
C GLU A 28 25.85 -3.52 13.45
N LYS A 29 26.04 -2.25 13.06
CA LYS A 29 27.18 -1.43 13.50
C LYS A 29 27.21 -1.14 15.00
N LEU A 30 26.06 -1.16 15.67
CA LEU A 30 25.93 -0.84 17.09
C LEU A 30 26.03 -2.06 18.00
N GLY A 31 25.96 -3.28 17.45
CA GLY A 31 26.11 -4.52 18.20
C GLY A 31 25.16 -4.59 19.39
N SER A 32 25.71 -4.61 20.61
CA SER A 32 24.93 -4.69 21.86
C SER A 32 23.98 -3.52 22.09
N ARG A 33 24.13 -2.40 21.38
CA ARG A 33 23.26 -1.22 21.44
C ARG A 33 22.23 -1.14 20.31
N ALA A 34 22.04 -2.23 19.56
CA ALA A 34 21.07 -2.30 18.47
C ALA A 34 19.62 -2.08 18.95
N ASP A 35 19.34 -2.40 20.21
CA ASP A 35 18.05 -2.22 20.87
C ASP A 35 17.53 -0.77 20.80
N LEU A 36 18.42 0.22 20.77
CA LEU A 36 18.10 1.64 20.60
C LEU A 36 17.33 1.94 19.30
N TYR A 37 17.47 1.10 18.28
CA TYR A 37 16.81 1.27 16.98
C TYR A 37 15.51 0.47 16.84
N LEU A 38 15.19 -0.42 17.80
CA LEU A 38 13.97 -1.22 17.75
C LEU A 38 12.69 -0.37 17.61
N PRO A 39 12.52 0.78 18.29
CA PRO A 39 11.33 1.59 18.11
C PRO A 39 11.14 2.08 16.67
N ILE A 40 12.24 2.44 16.01
CA ILE A 40 12.25 2.92 14.62
C ILE A 40 11.96 1.76 13.66
N TRP A 41 12.63 0.63 13.86
CA TRP A 41 12.39 -0.60 13.09
C TRP A 41 10.91 -1.00 13.12
N ARG A 42 10.33 -1.10 14.33
CA ARG A 42 8.92 -1.47 14.50
C ARG A 42 7.96 -0.47 13.87
N ALA A 43 8.30 0.82 13.87
CA ALA A 43 7.48 1.83 13.21
C ALA A 43 7.47 1.64 11.69
N LEU A 44 8.63 1.34 11.08
CA LEU A 44 8.74 1.09 9.65
C LEU A 44 8.03 -0.20 9.24
N GLU A 45 8.19 -1.30 10.00
CA GLU A 45 7.47 -2.56 9.73
C GLU A 45 5.95 -2.36 9.72
N ARG A 46 5.40 -1.69 10.74
CA ARG A 46 3.96 -1.40 10.80
C ARG A 46 3.48 -0.59 9.60
N GLU A 47 4.30 0.34 9.15
CA GLU A 47 3.93 1.25 8.07
C GLU A 47 4.06 0.60 6.68
N ARG A 48 4.99 -0.36 6.55
CA ARG A 48 5.08 -1.30 5.42
C ARG A 48 3.81 -2.15 5.35
N ASP A 49 3.45 -2.81 6.44
CA ASP A 49 2.35 -3.77 6.48
C ASP A 49 1.02 -3.11 6.09
N LYS A 50 0.74 -1.90 6.61
CA LYS A 50 -0.44 -1.12 6.21
C LYS A 50 -0.50 -0.83 4.71
N ARG A 51 0.64 -0.55 4.08
CA ARG A 51 0.68 -0.29 2.62
C ARG A 51 0.44 -1.55 1.84
N VAL A 52 1.11 -2.65 2.21
CA VAL A 52 0.91 -3.95 1.56
C VAL A 52 -0.56 -4.34 1.65
N GLU A 53 -1.16 -4.26 2.83
CA GLU A 53 -2.59 -4.53 3.04
C GLU A 53 -3.46 -3.63 2.14
N LYS A 54 -3.22 -2.33 2.13
CA LYS A 54 -3.93 -1.40 1.24
C LYS A 54 -3.82 -1.79 -0.23
N HIS A 55 -2.62 -2.13 -0.69
CA HIS A 55 -2.38 -2.55 -2.08
C HIS A 55 -3.14 -3.84 -2.41
N VAL A 56 -3.11 -4.82 -1.51
CA VAL A 56 -3.86 -6.08 -1.66
C VAL A 56 -5.36 -5.84 -1.73
N ILE A 57 -5.91 -5.02 -0.84
CA ILE A 57 -7.35 -4.69 -0.83
C ILE A 57 -7.76 -4.00 -2.13
N LEU A 58 -6.99 -3.01 -2.58
CA LEU A 58 -7.28 -2.29 -3.83
C LEU A 58 -7.17 -3.20 -5.05
N ALA A 59 -6.14 -4.05 -5.11
CA ALA A 59 -5.98 -5.02 -6.20
C ALA A 59 -7.15 -6.03 -6.22
N ALA A 60 -7.57 -6.53 -5.06
CA ALA A 60 -8.72 -7.43 -4.94
C ALA A 60 -10.02 -6.75 -5.37
N ALA A 61 -10.22 -5.47 -5.02
CA ALA A 61 -11.38 -4.68 -5.46
C ALA A 61 -11.39 -4.51 -6.98
N GLN A 62 -10.25 -4.17 -7.59
CA GLN A 62 -10.13 -4.05 -9.05
C GLN A 62 -10.38 -5.39 -9.75
N ALA A 63 -9.85 -6.49 -9.22
CA ALA A 63 -10.10 -7.83 -9.75
C ALA A 63 -11.58 -8.27 -9.63
N ARG A 64 -12.32 -7.75 -8.65
CA ARG A 64 -13.78 -7.95 -8.58
C ARG A 64 -14.49 -7.14 -9.66
N LEU A 65 -14.14 -5.87 -9.84
CA LEU A 65 -14.72 -5.03 -10.89
C LEU A 65 -14.48 -5.60 -12.29
N ALA A 66 -13.26 -6.07 -12.57
CA ALA A 66 -12.91 -6.69 -13.85
C ALA A 66 -13.68 -8.00 -14.13
N ARG A 67 -14.11 -8.71 -13.07
CA ARG A 67 -14.92 -9.93 -13.17
C ARG A 67 -16.42 -9.66 -13.24
N SER A 68 -16.87 -8.48 -12.85
CA SER A 68 -18.27 -8.08 -12.96
C SER A 68 -18.59 -7.72 -14.41
N PRO A 69 -19.42 -8.50 -15.13
CA PRO A 69 -19.83 -8.17 -16.48
C PRO A 69 -20.92 -7.10 -16.43
N SER A 70 -20.58 -5.85 -16.16
CA SER A 70 -21.46 -4.76 -16.56
C SER A 70 -21.32 -4.58 -18.07
N THR A 71 -22.35 -5.02 -18.80
CA THR A 71 -22.64 -4.78 -20.24
C THR A 71 -22.15 -5.82 -21.26
N GLN A 72 -22.46 -7.11 -21.07
CA GLN A 72 -22.99 -7.91 -22.18
C GLN A 72 -24.52 -7.99 -22.03
N SER A 73 -25.19 -6.83 -22.16
CA SER A 73 -26.60 -6.79 -22.54
C SER A 73 -26.68 -6.78 -24.06
N THR A 74 -26.17 -7.85 -24.68
CA THR A 74 -26.41 -8.15 -26.09
C THR A 74 -27.32 -9.38 -26.13
N GLY A 75 -28.61 -9.13 -26.35
CA GLY A 75 -29.51 -10.07 -27.01
C GLY A 75 -30.46 -10.93 -26.16
N ARG A 76 -31.68 -10.45 -25.95
CA ARG A 76 -32.98 -11.17 -26.02
C ARG A 76 -34.06 -10.14 -25.68
N THR A 77 -34.93 -9.70 -26.57
CA THR A 77 -35.77 -10.48 -27.49
C THR A 77 -36.08 -9.68 -28.74
N ALA A 78 -35.93 -10.37 -29.87
CA ALA A 78 -36.42 -9.95 -31.17
C ALA A 78 -37.94 -9.70 -31.13
N ALA A 79 -38.38 -8.74 -31.93
CA ALA A 79 -39.61 -8.76 -32.73
C ALA A 79 -40.76 -9.63 -32.21
N GLN A 80 -41.74 -8.99 -31.57
CA GLN A 80 -43.16 -9.34 -31.66
C GLN A 80 -43.81 -8.09 -32.28
N SER A 81 -44.21 -8.09 -33.56
CA SER A 81 -45.49 -8.64 -34.07
C SER A 81 -46.67 -8.02 -33.29
N SER A 82 -47.57 -7.22 -33.85
CA SER A 82 -48.13 -7.13 -35.20
C SER A 82 -48.80 -5.77 -35.42
#